data_AF-K0IGJ5-F1
#
_entry.id   AF-K0IGJ5-F1
#
_cell.length_a   1.000
_cell.length_b   1.000
_cell.length_c   1.000
_cell.angle_alpha   90.00
_cell.angle_beta   90.00
_cell.angle_gamma   90.00
#
_symmetry.space_group_name_H-M   'P 1'
#
loop_
_entity.id
_entity.type
_entity.pdbx_description
1 polymer ?
#
loop_
_entity_poly.entity_id
_entity_poly.type
_entity_poly.pdbx_seq_one_letter_code
_entity_poly.pdbx_strand_id
1 'polypeptide(L)'
;VPCYVFDEDLKKHDLNPLIKISGHYLVDDSDDDDSLFINICRDLGNSGGEASNCPAGSAACLIHEGHAYDVGRPKEQLKRHDQDRLVLSYERLYTDDEKPDFCLGHNPAVTITFVCPSKRGEQSAGPRLTAKTNCRYEIEWVTEYACHRDYLESKSCILTNEQHDISIDLRPLTQLPDYVTPYLAKDDKDEYYYYLNVCGKTSAGNCKDSTGYISSCQVKFLNNQQKVAGRFENQTLR
;
A
#
# COMPACT_ATOMS: atom_id res chain seq x y z
N VAL A 1 1.48 -13.23 4.27
CA VAL A 1 0.13 -13.74 4.65
C VAL A 1 -0.93 -13.05 3.80
N PRO A 2 -2.14 -13.64 3.60
CA PRO A 2 -3.24 -12.97 2.92
C PRO A 2 -3.57 -11.61 3.56
N CYS A 3 -3.76 -10.59 2.73
CA CYS A 3 -3.95 -9.21 3.16
C CYS A 3 -5.34 -8.65 2.83
N TYR A 4 -6.34 -9.50 2.94
CA TYR A 4 -7.73 -9.14 2.72
C TYR A 4 -8.64 -10.05 3.55
N VAL A 5 -9.84 -9.56 3.80
CA VAL A 5 -10.93 -10.32 4.44
C VAL A 5 -12.25 -9.97 3.77
N PHE A 6 -13.27 -10.78 4.02
CA PHE A 6 -14.65 -10.48 3.63
C PHE A 6 -15.48 -10.22 4.88
N ASP A 7 -16.40 -9.27 4.79
CA ASP A 7 -17.43 -9.06 5.80
C ASP A 7 -18.59 -10.06 5.65
N GLU A 8 -19.63 -9.90 6.48
CA GLU A 8 -20.86 -10.72 6.43
C GLU A 8 -21.67 -10.51 5.15
N ASP A 9 -21.54 -9.33 4.51
CA ASP A 9 -22.19 -8.97 3.25
C ASP A 9 -21.38 -9.41 2.02
N LEU A 10 -20.29 -10.17 2.21
CA LEU A 10 -19.33 -10.59 1.17
C LEU A 10 -18.61 -9.43 0.47
N LYS A 11 -18.55 -8.26 1.10
CA LYS A 11 -17.73 -7.15 0.66
C LYS A 11 -16.30 -7.37 1.11
N LYS A 12 -15.38 -7.15 0.18
CA LYS A 12 -13.95 -7.36 0.41
C LYS A 12 -13.34 -6.15 1.11
N HIS A 13 -12.58 -6.34 2.17
CA HIS A 13 -11.62 -5.34 2.68
C HIS A 13 -10.22 -5.73 2.20
N ASP A 14 -9.53 -4.83 1.52
CA ASP A 14 -8.31 -5.16 0.76
C ASP A 14 -7.16 -4.20 1.09
N LEU A 15 -6.28 -4.64 2.02
CA LEU A 15 -5.11 -3.89 2.47
C LEU A 15 -3.88 -4.09 1.57
N ASN A 16 -4.00 -4.80 0.43
CA ASN A 16 -2.86 -5.00 -0.47
C ASN A 16 -2.14 -3.70 -0.92
N PRO A 17 -2.80 -2.55 -1.12
CA PRO A 17 -2.09 -1.32 -1.48
C PRO A 17 -1.20 -0.76 -0.38
N LEU A 18 -1.45 -1.11 0.89
CA LEU A 18 -0.59 -0.74 2.00
C LEU A 18 0.68 -1.60 2.03
N ILE A 19 0.75 -2.70 1.28
CA ILE A 19 1.95 -3.54 1.23
C ILE A 19 3.08 -2.79 0.53
N LYS A 20 4.17 -2.50 1.25
CA LYS A 20 5.39 -1.98 0.62
C LYS A 20 6.23 -3.13 0.09
N ILE A 21 6.52 -3.11 -1.21
CA ILE A 21 7.45 -4.07 -1.84
C ILE A 21 8.91 -3.70 -1.53
N SER A 22 9.17 -2.39 -1.38
CA SER A 22 10.44 -1.84 -0.93
C SER A 22 10.17 -0.74 0.09
N GLY A 23 10.93 -0.75 1.18
CA GLY A 23 10.75 0.16 2.30
C GLY A 23 9.73 -0.32 3.33
N HIS A 24 9.40 0.59 4.25
CA HIS A 24 8.62 0.30 5.46
C HIS A 24 7.77 1.52 5.85
N TYR A 25 6.94 1.37 6.87
CA TYR A 25 6.31 2.48 7.58
C TYR A 25 7.00 2.65 8.92
N LEU A 26 7.40 3.87 9.24
CA LEU A 26 7.75 4.24 10.61
C LEU A 26 6.44 4.44 11.37
N VAL A 27 6.33 3.80 12.53
CA VAL A 27 5.22 3.98 13.45
C VAL A 27 5.46 5.26 14.23
N ASP A 28 4.46 6.14 14.24
CA ASP A 28 4.46 7.36 15.04
C ASP A 28 4.37 6.97 16.53
N ASP A 29 5.46 7.19 17.25
CA ASP A 29 5.57 7.04 18.69
C ASP A 29 5.84 8.44 19.28
N SER A 30 5.27 8.75 20.44
CA SER A 30 5.53 10.01 21.13
C SER A 30 6.91 10.06 21.78
N ASP A 31 7.59 8.91 21.85
CA ASP A 31 8.93 8.76 22.42
C ASP A 31 9.99 8.69 21.30
N ASP A 32 10.98 9.59 21.33
CA ASP A 32 12.02 9.71 20.29
C ASP A 32 13.17 8.68 20.42
N ASP A 33 13.17 7.85 21.46
CA ASP A 33 14.30 6.96 21.78
C ASP A 33 14.33 5.65 20.96
N ASP A 34 13.15 5.20 20.49
CA ASP A 34 12.99 3.94 19.77
C ASP A 34 12.28 4.15 18.42
N SER A 35 12.80 3.51 17.37
CA SER A 35 12.15 3.51 16.04
C SER A 35 11.51 2.17 15.75
N LEU A 36 10.18 2.13 15.63
CA LEU A 36 9.45 0.92 15.23
C LEU A 36 9.07 0.97 13.75
N PHE A 37 9.65 0.07 12.95
CA PHE A 37 9.35 -0.08 11.54
C PHE A 37 8.44 -1.26 11.29
N ILE A 38 7.40 -1.07 10.49
CA ILE A 38 6.45 -2.13 10.10
C ILE A 38 6.25 -2.23 8.59
N ASN A 39 5.86 -3.42 8.14
CA ASN A 39 5.22 -3.63 6.84
C ASN A 39 3.92 -4.41 7.03
N ILE A 40 3.05 -4.36 6.01
CA ILE A 40 1.71 -4.95 6.08
C ILE A 40 1.68 -6.30 5.36
N CYS A 41 1.23 -7.34 6.06
CA CYS A 41 1.03 -8.71 5.59
C CYS A 41 2.27 -9.44 5.04
N ARG A 42 3.46 -8.86 5.16
CA ARG A 42 4.75 -9.43 4.74
C ARG A 42 5.89 -8.83 5.55
N ASP A 43 7.09 -9.36 5.35
CA ASP A 43 8.32 -8.80 5.90
C ASP A 43 8.67 -7.42 5.31
N LEU A 44 9.59 -6.69 5.95
CA LEU A 44 10.08 -5.37 5.55
C LEU A 44 10.81 -5.35 4.18
N GLY A 45 11.15 -6.52 3.62
CA GLY A 45 11.88 -6.64 2.37
C GLY A 45 13.27 -5.99 2.43
N ASN A 46 13.76 -5.54 1.27
CA ASN A 46 14.98 -4.74 1.22
C ASN A 46 14.62 -3.29 1.58
N SER A 47 14.88 -2.94 2.84
CA SER A 47 14.70 -1.60 3.39
C SER A 47 16.04 -0.87 3.48
N GLY A 48 16.09 0.38 3.00
CA GLY A 48 17.26 1.25 3.16
C GLY A 48 17.22 2.04 4.47
N GLY A 49 18.30 2.78 4.77
CA GLY A 49 18.41 3.60 5.98
C GLY A 49 18.58 2.76 7.25
N GLU A 50 18.05 3.23 8.38
CA GLU A 50 18.17 2.55 9.68
C GLU A 50 17.54 1.14 9.69
N ALA A 51 16.49 0.94 8.91
CA ALA A 51 15.84 -0.36 8.76
C ALA A 51 16.67 -1.39 7.97
N SER A 52 17.84 -1.03 7.42
CA SER A 52 18.72 -1.99 6.74
C SER A 52 19.30 -3.05 7.67
N ASN A 53 19.38 -2.74 8.97
CA ASN A 53 19.90 -3.65 9.99
C ASN A 53 18.82 -4.59 10.54
N CYS A 54 17.57 -4.45 10.11
CA CYS A 54 16.48 -5.28 10.57
C CYS A 54 16.67 -6.76 10.18
N PRO A 55 16.47 -7.71 11.10
CA PRO A 55 16.63 -9.13 10.80
C PRO A 55 15.73 -9.59 9.65
N ALA A 56 16.25 -10.44 8.77
CA ALA A 56 15.52 -10.94 7.62
C ALA A 56 14.24 -11.70 8.03
N GLY A 57 13.13 -11.40 7.34
CA GLY A 57 11.82 -12.00 7.62
C GLY A 57 11.01 -11.28 8.70
N SER A 58 11.54 -10.24 9.34
CA SER A 58 10.79 -9.38 10.27
C SER A 58 9.75 -8.56 9.50
N ALA A 59 8.49 -8.60 9.94
CA ALA A 59 7.45 -7.69 9.49
C ALA A 59 7.32 -6.45 10.40
N ALA A 60 7.79 -6.58 11.64
CA ALA A 60 7.99 -5.48 12.56
C ALA A 60 9.41 -5.55 13.15
N CYS A 61 10.11 -4.42 13.14
CA CYS A 61 11.49 -4.29 13.58
C CYS A 61 11.63 -3.06 14.48
N LEU A 62 12.17 -3.26 15.67
CA LEU A 62 12.45 -2.20 16.63
C LEU A 62 13.94 -1.84 16.57
N ILE A 63 14.25 -0.56 16.41
CA ILE A 63 15.58 -0.03 16.71
C ILE A 63 15.55 0.49 18.13
N HIS A 64 16.30 -0.15 19.02
CA HIS A 64 16.42 0.22 20.44
C HIS A 64 17.91 0.34 20.77
N GLU A 65 18.32 1.49 21.31
CA GLU A 65 19.73 1.79 21.62
C GLU A 65 20.69 1.49 20.44
N GLY A 66 20.27 1.82 19.21
CA GLY A 66 21.03 1.61 17.98
C GLY A 66 21.10 0.16 17.47
N HIS A 67 20.43 -0.78 18.14
CA HIS A 67 20.38 -2.19 17.76
C HIS A 67 19.01 -2.56 17.20
N ALA A 68 18.99 -3.40 16.16
CA ALA A 68 17.78 -3.84 15.48
C ALA A 68 17.28 -5.18 16.01
N TYR A 69 16.02 -5.23 16.43
CA TYR A 69 15.36 -6.40 16.99
C TYR A 69 14.14 -6.79 16.16
N ASP A 70 14.00 -8.09 15.89
CA ASP A 70 12.81 -8.67 15.26
C ASP A 70 11.71 -8.81 16.32
N VAL A 71 10.71 -7.93 16.25
CA VAL A 71 9.62 -7.90 17.23
C VAL A 71 8.32 -8.50 16.69
N GLY A 72 8.33 -9.01 15.46
CA GLY A 72 7.14 -9.62 14.89
C GLY A 72 7.34 -10.15 13.48
N ARG A 73 6.88 -11.38 13.25
CA ARG A 73 6.80 -12.00 11.93
C ARG A 73 5.36 -12.24 11.49
N PRO A 74 5.07 -12.22 10.18
CA PRO A 74 3.73 -12.46 9.67
C PRO A 74 3.40 -13.94 9.80
N LYS A 75 2.35 -14.27 10.55
CA LYS A 75 1.93 -15.66 10.81
C LYS A 75 0.47 -15.87 10.44
N GLU A 76 -0.42 -15.08 11.02
CA GLU A 76 -1.85 -15.16 10.75
C GLU A 76 -2.25 -14.21 9.63
N GLN A 77 -3.30 -14.56 8.90
CA GLN A 77 -3.92 -13.65 7.93
C GLN A 77 -4.63 -12.51 8.65
N LEU A 78 -4.91 -11.42 7.93
CA LEU A 78 -5.77 -10.34 8.40
C LEU A 78 -7.09 -10.90 8.93
N LYS A 79 -7.57 -10.37 10.04
CA LYS A 79 -8.85 -10.75 10.67
C LYS A 79 -9.75 -9.53 10.75
N ARG A 80 -11.06 -9.77 10.74
CA ARG A 80 -12.06 -8.78 11.08
C ARG A 80 -12.30 -8.84 12.59
N HIS A 81 -12.29 -7.70 13.26
CA HIS A 81 -12.65 -7.59 14.68
C HIS A 81 -14.10 -7.10 14.82
N ASP A 82 -14.46 -6.03 14.12
CA ASP A 82 -15.81 -5.45 14.08
C ASP A 82 -16.13 -4.92 12.66
N GLN A 83 -17.23 -4.17 12.50
CA GLN A 83 -17.62 -3.57 11.21
C GLN A 83 -16.53 -2.68 10.60
N ASP A 84 -15.91 -1.82 11.40
CA ASP A 84 -14.96 -0.81 10.90
C ASP A 84 -13.51 -1.10 11.26
N ARG A 85 -13.22 -2.25 11.88
CA ARG A 85 -11.90 -2.59 12.42
C ARG A 85 -11.39 -3.92 11.91
N LEU A 86 -10.18 -3.87 11.34
CA LEU A 86 -9.43 -5.03 10.91
C LEU A 86 -8.19 -5.17 11.78
N VAL A 87 -7.81 -6.40 12.12
CA VAL A 87 -6.67 -6.67 13.01
C VAL A 87 -5.67 -7.57 12.31
N LEU A 88 -4.41 -7.17 12.36
CA LEU A 88 -3.26 -7.96 11.91
C LEU A 88 -2.30 -8.16 13.07
N SER A 89 -1.93 -9.40 13.34
CA SER A 89 -1.07 -9.76 14.47
C SER A 89 0.22 -10.42 13.99
N TYR A 90 1.33 -9.93 14.52
CA TYR A 90 2.67 -10.48 14.33
C TYR A 90 3.25 -10.91 15.67
N GLU A 91 4.02 -11.99 15.66
CA GLU A 91 4.64 -12.53 16.86
C GLU A 91 6.06 -13.00 16.55
N ARG A 92 6.95 -12.93 17.55
CA ARG A 92 8.27 -13.57 17.51
C ARG A 92 8.48 -14.39 18.78
N LEU A 93 8.67 -15.69 18.63
CA LEU A 93 8.96 -16.60 19.75
C LEU A 93 10.46 -16.74 19.96
N TYR A 94 11.02 -15.99 20.91
CA TYR A 94 12.42 -16.14 21.32
C TYR A 94 12.57 -17.26 22.35
N THR A 95 13.73 -17.93 22.36
CA THR A 95 14.13 -18.74 23.51
C THR A 95 14.46 -17.83 24.68
N ASP A 96 14.48 -18.36 25.91
CA ASP A 96 14.75 -17.52 27.09
C ASP A 96 16.12 -16.81 27.03
N ASP A 97 17.12 -17.43 26.41
CA ASP A 97 18.46 -16.85 26.21
C ASP A 97 18.52 -15.78 25.11
N GLU A 98 17.55 -15.76 24.18
CA GLU A 98 17.49 -14.80 23.06
C GLU A 98 16.59 -13.59 23.37
N LYS A 99 15.76 -13.67 24.41
CA LYS A 99 14.81 -12.61 24.73
C LYS A 99 15.57 -11.36 25.15
N PRO A 100 15.28 -10.20 24.53
CA PRO A 100 15.87 -8.95 24.98
C PRO A 100 15.46 -8.64 26.42
N ASP A 101 16.42 -8.16 27.23
CA ASP A 101 16.19 -7.87 28.65
C ASP A 101 15.05 -6.86 28.86
N PHE A 102 14.93 -5.87 27.97
CA PHE A 102 13.87 -4.86 27.99
C PHE A 102 12.46 -5.43 27.75
N CYS A 103 12.34 -6.68 27.26
CA CYS A 103 11.08 -7.38 27.16
C CYS A 103 10.63 -8.05 28.46
N LEU A 104 11.45 -8.03 29.52
CA LEU A 104 11.13 -8.61 30.84
C LEU A 104 10.65 -10.08 30.76
N GLY A 105 11.29 -10.88 29.91
CA GLY A 105 10.96 -12.30 29.71
C GLY A 105 9.74 -12.59 28.83
N HIS A 106 9.09 -11.56 28.29
CA HIS A 106 7.99 -11.72 27.34
C HIS A 106 8.49 -11.89 25.90
N ASN A 107 7.72 -12.65 25.11
CA ASN A 107 7.93 -12.73 23.67
C ASN A 107 7.35 -11.48 23.00
N PRO A 108 8.07 -10.86 22.05
CA PRO A 108 7.57 -9.73 21.30
C PRO A 108 6.34 -10.07 20.46
N ALA A 109 5.41 -9.12 20.42
CA ALA A 109 4.23 -9.19 19.57
C ALA A 109 3.80 -7.79 19.14
N VAL A 110 3.30 -7.68 17.91
CA VAL A 110 2.77 -6.44 17.36
C VAL A 110 1.35 -6.69 16.88
N THR A 111 0.40 -5.90 17.37
CA THR A 111 -1.00 -5.92 16.93
C THR A 111 -1.32 -4.61 16.25
N ILE A 112 -1.72 -4.67 14.99
CA ILE A 112 -2.08 -3.51 14.18
C ILE A 112 -3.59 -3.53 13.97
N THR A 113 -4.27 -2.50 14.43
CA THR A 113 -5.70 -2.28 14.22
C THR A 113 -5.90 -1.22 13.14
N PHE A 114 -6.45 -1.63 12.01
CA PHE A 114 -6.82 -0.73 10.93
C PHE A 114 -8.26 -0.28 11.11
N VAL A 115 -8.50 1.02 11.06
CA VAL A 115 -9.81 1.62 11.28
C VAL A 115 -10.28 2.31 10.01
N CYS A 116 -11.47 1.96 9.51
CA CYS A 116 -12.12 2.69 8.43
C CYS A 116 -12.60 4.05 8.96
N PRO A 117 -12.13 5.18 8.41
CA PRO A 117 -12.53 6.51 8.88
C PRO A 117 -14.02 6.76 8.61
N SER A 118 -14.68 7.46 9.54
CA SER A 118 -16.10 7.80 9.41
C SER A 118 -16.36 8.85 8.33
N LYS A 119 -15.36 9.69 8.02
CA LYS A 119 -15.41 10.72 6.97
C LYS A 119 -14.14 10.69 6.14
N ARG A 120 -14.26 10.97 4.84
CA ARG A 120 -13.10 11.09 3.95
C ARG A 120 -12.27 12.32 4.30
N GLY A 121 -10.95 12.20 4.22
CA GLY A 121 -10.04 13.32 4.50
C GLY A 121 -9.79 13.60 5.99
N GLU A 122 -10.35 12.80 6.89
CA GLU A 122 -9.84 12.69 8.25
C GLU A 122 -8.39 12.22 8.15
N GLN A 123 -7.44 13.03 8.64
CA GLN A 123 -6.01 12.85 8.35
C GLN A 123 -5.56 11.42 8.72
N SER A 124 -5.22 10.63 7.70
CA SER A 124 -4.48 9.38 7.87
C SER A 124 -3.04 9.74 8.21
N ALA A 125 -2.75 9.95 9.50
CA ALA A 125 -1.42 10.28 10.02
C ALA A 125 -0.41 9.12 9.93
N GLY A 126 -0.78 8.01 9.30
CA GLY A 126 0.03 6.78 9.29
C GLY A 126 -0.27 5.90 10.49
N PRO A 127 0.51 4.83 10.69
CA PRO A 127 0.38 3.96 11.86
C PRO A 127 0.88 4.68 13.11
N ARG A 128 0.09 4.70 14.18
CA ARG A 128 0.44 5.32 15.46
C ARG A 128 0.50 4.28 16.57
N LEU A 129 1.53 4.36 17.41
CA LEU A 129 1.63 3.54 18.60
C LEU A 129 0.63 4.02 19.66
N THR A 130 -0.16 3.09 20.18
CA THR A 130 -1.21 3.37 21.19
C THR A 130 -0.89 2.74 22.54
N ALA A 131 -0.15 1.63 22.54
CA ALA A 131 0.39 1.04 23.76
C ALA A 131 1.69 0.29 23.49
N LYS A 132 2.57 0.29 24.49
CA LYS A 132 3.83 -0.45 24.53
C LYS A 132 4.03 -0.99 25.93
N THR A 133 4.06 -2.32 26.08
CA THR A 133 4.31 -2.94 27.39
C THR A 133 5.02 -4.28 27.18
N ASN A 134 6.22 -4.41 27.75
CA ASN A 134 7.00 -5.65 27.73
C ASN A 134 7.11 -6.27 26.32
N CYS A 135 7.52 -5.45 25.33
CA CYS A 135 7.61 -5.82 23.91
C CYS A 135 6.30 -6.24 23.23
N ARG A 136 5.15 -5.89 23.81
CA ARG A 136 3.85 -5.93 23.15
C ARG A 136 3.49 -4.53 22.68
N TYR A 137 3.35 -4.38 21.38
CA TYR A 137 3.08 -3.11 20.72
C TYR A 137 1.68 -3.13 20.12
N GLU A 138 0.87 -2.13 20.46
CA GLU A 138 -0.46 -1.94 19.90
C GLU A 138 -0.46 -0.70 19.03
N ILE A 139 -0.78 -0.88 17.75
CA ILE A 139 -0.74 0.16 16.73
C ILE A 139 -2.15 0.37 16.22
N GLU A 140 -2.56 1.62 16.10
CA GLU A 140 -3.79 2.01 15.43
C GLU A 140 -3.45 2.75 14.13
N TRP A 141 -4.12 2.37 13.05
CA TRP A 141 -3.95 3.03 11.76
C TRP A 141 -5.31 3.32 11.14
N VAL A 142 -5.71 4.59 11.20
CA VAL A 142 -6.90 5.08 10.50
C VAL A 142 -6.59 5.22 9.01
N THR A 143 -7.27 4.44 8.16
CA THR A 143 -6.99 4.40 6.72
C THR A 143 -8.22 3.99 5.91
N GLU A 144 -8.43 4.66 4.78
CA GLU A 144 -9.53 4.34 3.85
C GLU A 144 -9.42 2.92 3.27
N TYR A 145 -8.21 2.34 3.24
CA TYR A 145 -8.02 0.96 2.79
C TYR A 145 -8.66 -0.09 3.73
N ALA A 146 -8.98 0.28 4.97
CA ALA A 146 -9.69 -0.58 5.91
C ALA A 146 -11.20 -0.67 5.60
N CYS A 147 -11.73 0.24 4.79
CA CYS A 147 -13.11 0.20 4.34
C CYS A 147 -13.33 -0.92 3.29
N HIS A 148 -14.59 -1.27 3.02
CA HIS A 148 -14.97 -2.20 1.95
C HIS A 148 -14.39 -1.76 0.60
N ARG A 149 -14.12 -2.65 -0.36
CA ARG A 149 -13.38 -2.31 -1.59
C ARG A 149 -14.20 -1.56 -2.62
N ASP A 150 -15.48 -1.90 -2.73
CA ASP A 150 -16.43 -1.23 -3.65
C ASP A 150 -16.66 0.25 -3.28
N TYR A 151 -16.15 0.65 -2.11
CA TYR A 151 -16.04 2.00 -1.59
C TYR A 151 -15.04 2.90 -2.34
N LEU A 152 -13.94 2.32 -2.84
CA LEU A 152 -12.78 3.05 -3.41
C LEU A 152 -12.64 2.88 -4.92
N GLU A 153 -13.25 1.84 -5.49
CA GLU A 153 -12.94 1.43 -6.86
C GLU A 153 -14.13 1.64 -7.80
N SER A 154 -13.85 2.14 -9.00
CA SER A 154 -14.78 2.16 -10.12
C SER A 154 -14.11 1.52 -11.33
N LYS A 155 -14.86 0.67 -12.03
CA LYS A 155 -14.45 0.13 -13.35
C LYS A 155 -14.65 1.15 -14.48
N SER A 156 -15.22 2.31 -14.15
CA SER A 156 -15.38 3.43 -15.07
C SER A 156 -14.45 4.57 -14.66
N CYS A 157 -14.44 5.62 -15.47
CA CYS A 157 -13.70 6.83 -15.17
C CYS A 157 -14.44 7.83 -14.28
N ILE A 158 -15.51 7.36 -13.67
CA ILE A 158 -16.31 8.11 -12.73
C ILE A 158 -16.34 7.30 -11.44
N LEU A 159 -15.94 7.92 -10.34
CA LEU A 159 -16.07 7.35 -9.00
C LEU A 159 -16.96 8.28 -8.18
N THR A 160 -18.17 7.82 -7.87
CA THR A 160 -19.13 8.53 -7.02
C THR A 160 -19.44 7.72 -5.79
N ASN A 161 -19.36 8.34 -4.61
CA ASN A 161 -19.74 7.73 -3.35
C ASN A 161 -20.43 8.78 -2.47
N GLU A 162 -21.76 8.69 -2.37
CA GLU A 162 -22.60 9.65 -1.64
C GLU A 162 -22.35 9.65 -0.13
N GLN A 163 -22.03 8.49 0.45
CA GLN A 163 -21.79 8.36 1.89
C GLN A 163 -20.56 9.17 2.34
N HIS A 164 -19.62 9.43 1.44
CA HIS A 164 -18.36 10.14 1.72
C HIS A 164 -18.13 11.36 0.82
N ASP A 165 -19.19 11.84 0.17
CA ASP A 165 -19.17 13.03 -0.70
C ASP A 165 -18.07 13.00 -1.77
N ILE A 166 -17.87 11.83 -2.40
CA ILE A 166 -16.90 11.65 -3.48
C ILE A 166 -17.60 11.79 -4.82
N SER A 167 -17.09 12.67 -5.67
CA SER A 167 -17.42 12.71 -7.09
C SER A 167 -16.19 13.04 -7.91
N ILE A 168 -15.55 11.99 -8.44
CA ILE A 168 -14.40 12.10 -9.34
C ILE A 168 -14.88 11.75 -10.74
N ASP A 169 -14.69 12.66 -11.69
CA ASP A 169 -14.93 12.42 -13.11
C ASP A 169 -13.67 12.74 -13.90
N LEU A 170 -13.01 11.69 -14.43
CA LEU A 170 -11.80 11.81 -15.23
C LEU A 170 -12.09 11.88 -16.74
N ARG A 171 -13.35 11.77 -17.18
CA ARG A 171 -13.72 11.89 -18.61
C ARG A 171 -13.26 13.22 -19.24
N PRO A 172 -13.25 14.37 -18.54
CA PRO A 172 -12.73 15.61 -19.10
C PRO A 172 -11.24 15.54 -19.50
N LEU A 173 -10.48 14.57 -18.96
CA LEU A 173 -9.08 14.36 -19.32
C LEU A 173 -8.90 13.52 -20.58
N THR A 174 -9.97 12.92 -21.13
CA THR A 174 -9.89 12.11 -22.35
C THR A 174 -9.54 12.97 -23.55
N GLN A 175 -8.38 12.67 -24.16
CA GLN A 175 -7.95 13.32 -25.39
C GLN A 175 -8.58 12.61 -26.58
N LEU A 176 -9.29 13.34 -27.42
CA LEU A 176 -9.83 12.80 -28.66
C LEU A 176 -8.70 12.69 -29.69
N PRO A 177 -8.42 11.50 -30.24
CA PRO A 177 -7.26 11.26 -31.12
C PRO A 177 -7.17 12.20 -32.33
N ASP A 178 -8.30 12.72 -32.80
CA ASP A 178 -8.40 13.55 -34.00
C ASP A 178 -8.26 15.05 -33.72
N TYR A 179 -8.28 15.48 -32.45
CA TYR A 179 -8.35 16.89 -32.08
C TYR A 179 -7.19 17.36 -31.19
N VAL A 180 -6.57 16.47 -30.43
CA VAL A 180 -5.55 16.85 -29.45
C VAL A 180 -4.41 15.83 -29.40
N THR A 181 -3.19 16.31 -29.14
CA THR A 181 -2.04 15.47 -28.88
C THR A 181 -2.23 14.70 -27.56
N PRO A 182 -1.98 13.39 -27.51
CA PRO A 182 -2.03 12.64 -26.26
C PRO A 182 -0.98 13.14 -25.27
N TYR A 183 -1.23 12.91 -23.98
CA TYR A 183 -0.27 13.27 -22.94
C TYR A 183 1.05 12.51 -23.14
N LEU A 184 2.16 13.18 -22.88
CA LEU A 184 3.51 12.66 -23.03
C LEU A 184 4.26 12.81 -21.70
N ALA A 185 4.76 11.70 -21.17
CA ALA A 185 5.71 11.66 -20.08
C ALA A 185 7.04 11.08 -20.57
N LYS A 186 8.14 11.38 -19.88
CA LYS A 186 9.48 10.88 -20.19
C LYS A 186 10.21 10.52 -18.90
N ASP A 187 11.15 9.58 -18.97
CA ASP A 187 12.02 9.27 -17.83
C ASP A 187 13.12 10.34 -17.65
N ASP A 188 13.79 10.34 -16.50
CA ASP A 188 14.81 11.35 -16.17
C ASP A 188 16.02 11.35 -17.12
N LYS A 189 16.23 10.24 -17.85
CA LYS A 189 17.34 10.06 -18.80
C LYS A 189 16.94 10.36 -20.25
N ASP A 190 15.69 10.75 -20.51
CA ASP A 190 15.14 10.98 -21.84
C ASP A 190 15.33 9.78 -22.80
N GLU A 191 15.38 8.57 -22.24
CA GLU A 191 15.56 7.31 -22.95
C GLU A 191 14.20 6.69 -23.32
N TYR A 192 13.21 6.85 -22.43
CA TYR A 192 11.87 6.28 -22.54
C TYR A 192 10.81 7.36 -22.51
N TYR A 193 9.86 7.24 -23.44
CA TYR A 193 8.73 8.14 -23.62
C TYR A 193 7.44 7.37 -23.48
N TYR A 194 6.46 7.96 -22.82
CA TYR A 194 5.20 7.34 -22.48
C TYR A 194 4.06 8.20 -23.01
N TYR A 195 3.38 7.71 -24.05
CA TYR A 195 2.15 8.31 -24.53
C TYR A 195 0.97 7.71 -23.80
N LEU A 196 0.11 8.56 -23.23
CA LEU A 196 -1.02 8.12 -22.43
C LEU A 196 -2.29 8.90 -22.79
N ASN A 197 -3.42 8.21 -22.71
CA ASN A 197 -4.74 8.83 -22.79
C ASN A 197 -5.61 8.33 -21.65
N VAL A 198 -6.11 9.26 -20.84
CA VAL A 198 -6.94 8.96 -19.68
C VAL A 198 -8.34 8.60 -20.17
N CYS A 199 -8.87 7.45 -19.73
CA CYS A 199 -10.24 7.03 -20.04
C CYS A 199 -10.54 6.83 -21.51
N GLY A 200 -9.51 6.63 -22.34
CA GLY A 200 -9.65 6.50 -23.77
C GLY A 200 -8.47 5.83 -24.43
N LYS A 201 -8.62 5.62 -25.73
CA LYS A 201 -7.59 5.03 -26.59
C LYS A 201 -6.52 6.04 -26.93
N THR A 202 -5.25 5.64 -26.91
CA THR A 202 -4.16 6.37 -27.56
C THR A 202 -3.70 5.64 -28.84
N SER A 203 -3.47 6.40 -29.91
CA SER A 203 -2.84 5.94 -31.15
C SER A 203 -1.38 6.37 -31.27
N ALA A 204 -0.87 7.16 -30.33
CA ALA A 204 0.49 7.68 -30.37
C ALA A 204 1.53 6.63 -29.95
N GLY A 205 2.78 6.88 -30.34
CA GLY A 205 3.92 6.00 -30.06
C GLY A 205 3.98 4.74 -30.92
N ASN A 206 3.13 4.62 -31.95
CA ASN A 206 3.09 3.48 -32.87
C ASN A 206 2.90 2.11 -32.19
N CYS A 207 2.40 2.09 -30.95
CA CYS A 207 1.94 0.84 -30.33
C CYS A 207 0.71 0.33 -31.09
N LYS A 208 0.74 -0.96 -31.44
CA LYS A 208 -0.35 -1.63 -32.14
C LYS A 208 -0.67 -2.93 -31.43
N ASP A 209 -1.94 -3.24 -31.33
CA ASP A 209 -2.45 -4.55 -30.96
C ASP A 209 -3.80 -4.78 -31.65
N SER A 210 -4.32 -6.01 -31.55
CA SER A 210 -5.62 -6.39 -32.09
C SER A 210 -6.80 -6.02 -31.20
N THR A 211 -6.55 -5.52 -29.99
CA THR A 211 -7.59 -5.29 -28.97
C THR A 211 -8.26 -3.93 -29.15
N GLY A 212 -7.52 -2.92 -29.63
CA GLY A 212 -8.04 -1.57 -29.80
C GLY A 212 -8.17 -0.78 -28.49
N TYR A 213 -7.78 -1.35 -27.35
CA TYR A 213 -7.93 -0.76 -26.02
C TYR A 213 -6.66 -0.12 -25.47
N ILE A 214 -5.64 0.13 -26.31
CA ILE A 214 -4.37 0.71 -25.89
C ILE A 214 -4.63 2.10 -25.30
N SER A 215 -4.30 2.29 -24.02
CA SER A 215 -4.39 3.59 -23.34
C SER A 215 -3.03 4.15 -22.95
N SER A 216 -1.99 3.31 -22.91
CA SER A 216 -0.61 3.73 -22.65
C SER A 216 0.39 2.98 -23.52
N CYS A 217 1.34 3.71 -24.11
CA CYS A 217 2.39 3.22 -24.98
C CYS A 217 3.76 3.74 -24.54
N GLN A 218 4.67 2.82 -24.22
CA GLN A 218 6.07 3.13 -23.96
C GLN A 218 6.88 3.02 -25.25
N VAL A 219 7.74 4.02 -25.50
CA VAL A 219 8.58 4.13 -26.70
C VAL A 219 10.02 4.44 -26.29
N LYS A 220 10.97 3.76 -26.92
CA LYS A 220 12.41 4.05 -26.84
C LYS A 220 12.90 4.43 -28.24
N PHE A 221 13.20 5.71 -28.46
CA PHE A 221 13.52 6.23 -29.79
C PHE A 221 14.82 5.67 -30.37
N LEU A 222 15.88 5.54 -29.55
CA LEU A 222 17.21 5.13 -30.00
C LEU A 222 17.22 3.79 -30.74
N ASN A 223 16.36 2.86 -30.34
CA ASN A 223 16.29 1.52 -30.93
C ASN A 223 14.95 1.26 -31.66
N ASN A 224 14.12 2.28 -31.82
CA ASN A 224 12.76 2.19 -32.38
C ASN A 224 11.95 1.02 -31.77
N GLN A 225 11.94 0.94 -30.44
CA GLN A 225 11.21 -0.08 -29.70
C GLN A 225 9.97 0.52 -29.04
N GLN A 226 8.84 -0.19 -29.12
CA GLN A 226 7.59 0.21 -28.50
C GLN A 226 6.89 -0.97 -27.82
N LYS A 227 6.23 -0.69 -26.70
CA LYS A 227 5.51 -1.68 -25.89
C LYS A 227 4.22 -1.07 -25.36
N VAL A 228 3.13 -1.86 -25.41
CA VAL A 228 1.86 -1.47 -24.76
C VAL A 228 2.04 -1.56 -23.24
N ALA A 229 1.89 -0.42 -22.56
CA ALA A 229 2.06 -0.30 -21.12
C ALA A 229 0.74 -0.27 -20.35
N GLY A 230 -0.40 -0.12 -21.03
CA GLY A 230 -1.72 -0.11 -20.39
C GLY A 230 -2.87 -0.26 -21.37
N ARG A 231 -3.98 -0.82 -20.88
CA ARG A 231 -5.25 -0.95 -21.61
C ARG A 231 -6.39 -0.44 -20.76
N PHE A 232 -7.34 0.27 -21.37
CA PHE A 232 -8.49 0.83 -20.64
C PHE A 232 -9.66 -0.15 -20.47
N GLU A 233 -9.65 -1.31 -21.15
CA GLU A 233 -10.69 -2.35 -21.02
C GLU A 233 -10.84 -2.85 -19.56
N ASN A 234 -9.72 -2.92 -18.82
CA ASN A 234 -9.67 -3.34 -17.42
C ASN A 234 -9.20 -2.20 -16.49
N GLN A 235 -9.50 -0.95 -16.84
CA GLN A 235 -9.14 0.17 -15.98
C GLN A 235 -9.89 0.11 -14.66
N THR A 236 -9.18 0.43 -13.57
CA THR A 236 -9.77 0.64 -12.26
C THR A 236 -9.35 2.02 -11.80
N LEU A 237 -10.33 2.90 -11.62
CA LEU A 237 -10.15 4.15 -10.90
C LEU A 237 -10.22 3.80 -9.42
N ARG A 238 -9.15 4.07 -8.68
CA ARG A 238 -9.01 3.82 -7.24
C ARG A 238 -8.42 5.03 -6.55
#